data_AF-A0A2A4YHK3-F1
#
_entry.id   AF-A0A2A4YHK3-F1
#
_cell.length_a   1.000
_cell.length_b   1.000
_cell.length_c   1.000
_cell.angle_alpha   90.00
_cell.angle_beta   90.00
_cell.angle_gamma   90.00
#
_symmetry.space_group_name_H-M   'P 1'
#
loop_
_entity.id
_entity.type
_entity.pdbx_description
1 polymer ?
#
loop_
_entity_poly.entity_id
_entity_poly.type
_entity_poly.pdbx_seq_one_letter_code
_entity_poly.pdbx_strand_id
1 'polypeptide(L)'
;MRKIAIYFIAACLVTSLQAEEKVLVCLHGFMRAKSNMSLFRYLFNKEGWNVHVWRYPSKTKTIEEHAQEFLVFLDDLKEEYPESSFCYATHSMGALVLRAALSSDGCPEEAKTGKAVLIAPPNRGSSYGRFLSKFRKINELAGPNAGKQLLQFCFEYYSSR
;
A
#
# COMPACT_ATOMS: atom_id res chain seq x y z
N MET A 1 -9.51 -46.33 -17.90
CA MET A 1 -8.52 -45.93 -16.86
C MET A 1 -7.41 -45.01 -17.39
N ARG A 2 -6.67 -45.36 -18.47
CA ARG A 2 -5.60 -44.48 -19.03
C ARG A 2 -6.06 -43.07 -19.44
N LYS A 3 -7.24 -42.93 -20.07
CA LYS A 3 -7.79 -41.61 -20.44
C LYS A 3 -8.07 -40.71 -19.22
N ILE A 4 -8.63 -41.28 -18.15
CA ILE A 4 -8.93 -40.56 -16.90
C ILE A 4 -7.63 -40.07 -16.24
N ALA A 5 -6.58 -40.89 -16.22
CA ALA A 5 -5.27 -40.50 -15.71
C ALA A 5 -4.63 -39.36 -16.54
N ILE A 6 -4.80 -39.38 -17.86
CA ILE A 6 -4.31 -38.30 -18.74
C ILE A 6 -5.05 -36.98 -18.48
N TYR A 7 -6.39 -37.01 -18.34
CA TYR A 7 -7.16 -35.81 -17.99
C TYR A 7 -6.81 -35.27 -16.60
N PHE A 8 -6.57 -36.15 -15.61
CA PHE A 8 -6.14 -35.74 -14.27
C PHE A 8 -4.75 -35.10 -14.28
N ILE A 9 -3.79 -35.68 -15.00
CA ILE A 9 -2.44 -35.13 -15.12
C ILE A 9 -2.46 -33.79 -15.86
N ALA A 10 -3.25 -33.68 -16.95
CA ALA A 10 -3.42 -32.43 -17.68
C ALA A 10 -4.07 -31.34 -16.81
N ALA A 11 -5.10 -31.68 -16.03
CA ALA A 11 -5.74 -30.74 -15.09
C ALA A 11 -4.79 -30.29 -13.96
N CYS A 12 -3.96 -31.19 -13.43
CA CYS A 12 -2.91 -30.85 -12.46
C CYS A 12 -1.80 -29.97 -13.07
N LEU A 13 -1.42 -30.19 -14.32
CA LEU A 13 -0.45 -29.33 -15.02
C LEU A 13 -1.01 -27.93 -15.29
N VAL A 14 -2.28 -27.84 -15.72
CA VAL A 14 -2.96 -26.55 -15.96
C VAL A 14 -3.13 -25.76 -14.66
N THR A 15 -3.50 -26.41 -13.56
CA THR A 15 -3.60 -25.75 -12.23
C THR A 15 -2.23 -25.33 -11.68
N SER A 16 -1.15 -26.08 -11.96
CA SER A 16 0.20 -25.69 -11.56
C SER A 16 0.79 -24.51 -12.36
N LEU A 17 0.22 -24.22 -13.54
CA LEU A 17 0.64 -23.11 -14.41
C LEU A 17 -0.03 -21.78 -14.05
N GLN A 18 -1.15 -21.79 -13.30
CA GLN A 18 -1.74 -20.58 -12.71
C GLN A 18 -1.11 -20.31 -11.34
N ALA A 19 0.21 -20.14 -11.29
CA ALA A 19 0.81 -19.54 -10.11
C ALA A 19 0.38 -18.07 -10.06
N GLU A 20 -0.35 -17.71 -9.00
CA GLU A 20 -0.73 -16.33 -8.70
C GLU A 20 0.50 -15.42 -8.77
N GLU A 21 0.43 -14.33 -9.56
CA GLU A 21 1.58 -13.44 -9.68
C GLU A 21 1.80 -12.72 -8.35
N LYS A 22 3.05 -12.70 -7.90
CA LYS A 22 3.40 -12.13 -6.60
C LYS A 22 3.59 -10.63 -6.74
N VAL A 23 2.56 -9.85 -6.43
CA VAL A 23 2.59 -8.39 -6.54
C VAL A 23 2.87 -7.75 -5.17
N LEU A 24 3.88 -6.87 -5.12
CA LEU A 24 4.21 -6.07 -3.93
C LEU A 24 4.05 -4.58 -4.23
N VAL A 25 3.16 -3.91 -3.51
CA VAL A 25 2.94 -2.46 -3.60
C VAL A 25 3.61 -1.74 -2.43
N CYS A 26 4.45 -0.77 -2.74
CA CYS A 26 5.27 -0.05 -1.78
C CYS A 26 4.83 1.42 -1.64
N LEU A 27 4.56 1.87 -0.41
CA LEU A 27 4.17 3.26 -0.12
C LEU A 27 5.19 3.95 0.79
N HIS A 28 5.77 5.05 0.31
CA HIS A 28 6.71 5.86 1.09
C HIS A 28 5.99 6.79 2.08
N GLY A 29 6.76 7.38 3.01
CA GLY A 29 6.24 8.32 4.01
C GLY A 29 6.26 9.79 3.57
N PHE A 30 5.85 10.66 4.50
CA PHE A 30 5.80 12.11 4.34
C PHE A 30 7.17 12.73 4.03
N MET A 31 7.22 13.64 3.05
CA MET A 31 8.44 14.30 2.54
C MET A 31 9.53 13.33 2.06
N ARG A 32 9.16 12.11 1.65
CA ARG A 32 10.09 11.11 1.12
C ARG A 32 9.91 10.90 -0.37
N ALA A 33 10.94 10.34 -0.99
CA ALA A 33 10.93 9.92 -2.38
C ALA A 33 10.74 8.40 -2.49
N LYS A 34 10.42 7.93 -3.70
CA LYS A 34 10.32 6.49 -4.01
C LYS A 34 11.59 5.69 -3.68
N SER A 35 12.76 6.33 -3.65
CA SER A 35 14.03 5.71 -3.28
C SER A 35 14.04 5.14 -1.86
N ASN A 36 13.17 5.64 -0.96
CA ASN A 36 13.01 5.07 0.37
C ASN A 36 12.48 3.63 0.37
N MET A 37 11.87 3.18 -0.73
CA MET A 37 11.39 1.80 -0.91
C MET A 37 12.31 0.97 -1.82
N SER A 38 13.49 1.49 -2.18
CA SER A 38 14.42 0.82 -3.10
C SER A 38 14.92 -0.52 -2.59
N LEU A 39 15.13 -0.65 -1.27
CA LEU A 39 15.55 -1.91 -0.65
C LEU A 39 14.48 -3.00 -0.83
N PHE A 40 13.21 -2.67 -0.59
CA PHE A 40 12.10 -3.61 -0.84
C PHE A 40 12.05 -4.00 -2.31
N ARG A 41 12.13 -3.02 -3.22
CA ARG A 41 12.16 -3.28 -4.65
C ARG A 41 13.28 -4.23 -5.05
N TYR A 42 14.50 -3.97 -4.58
CA TYR A 42 15.66 -4.79 -4.91
C TYR A 42 15.51 -6.23 -4.40
N LEU A 43 15.17 -6.40 -3.11
CA LEU A 43 15.08 -7.72 -2.49
C LEU A 43 13.94 -8.55 -3.08
N PHE A 44 12.76 -7.98 -3.26
CA PHE A 44 11.60 -8.73 -3.74
C PHE A 44 11.64 -8.99 -5.26
N ASN A 45 12.18 -8.07 -6.07
CA ASN A 45 12.42 -8.36 -7.49
C ASN A 45 13.38 -9.56 -7.66
N LYS A 46 14.39 -9.69 -6.79
CA LYS A 46 15.32 -10.83 -6.81
C LYS A 46 14.61 -12.16 -6.53
N GLU A 47 13.56 -12.13 -5.72
CA GLU A 47 12.70 -13.27 -5.39
C GLU A 47 11.55 -13.47 -6.41
N GLY A 48 11.57 -12.76 -7.53
CA GLY A 48 10.59 -12.90 -8.62
C GLY A 48 9.25 -12.22 -8.38
N TRP A 49 9.18 -11.22 -7.51
CA TRP A 49 7.96 -10.43 -7.31
C TRP A 49 7.87 -9.26 -8.29
N ASN A 50 6.64 -8.91 -8.68
CA ASN A 50 6.31 -7.68 -9.39
C ASN A 50 6.20 -6.53 -8.38
N VAL A 51 7.28 -5.76 -8.19
CA VAL A 51 7.33 -4.69 -7.18
C VAL A 51 7.02 -3.32 -7.77
N HIS A 52 5.91 -2.74 -7.31
CA HIS A 52 5.44 -1.42 -7.66
C HIS A 52 5.65 -0.43 -6.52
N VAL A 53 6.35 0.66 -6.77
CA VAL A 53 6.54 1.74 -5.78
C VAL A 53 5.66 2.92 -6.15
N TRP A 54 4.55 3.08 -5.44
CA TRP A 54 3.64 4.19 -5.67
C TRP A 54 4.26 5.50 -5.18
N ARG A 55 4.44 6.44 -6.11
CA ARG A 55 5.03 7.75 -5.85
C ARG A 55 3.93 8.78 -5.81
N TYR A 56 3.87 9.54 -4.73
CA TYR A 56 2.89 10.60 -4.57
C TYR A 56 3.51 11.83 -3.88
N PRO A 57 3.12 13.06 -4.25
CA PRO A 57 3.66 14.28 -3.68
C PRO A 57 3.11 14.53 -2.26
N SER A 58 3.59 13.76 -1.28
CA SER A 58 3.08 13.63 0.11
C SER A 58 2.76 14.91 0.92
N LYS A 59 3.11 16.13 0.45
CA LYS A 59 2.75 17.40 1.10
C LYS A 59 1.50 18.06 0.51
N THR A 60 1.09 17.68 -0.70
CA THR A 60 0.16 18.48 -1.49
C THR A 60 -1.30 18.21 -1.18
N LYS A 61 -1.62 17.07 -0.56
CA LYS A 61 -2.98 16.60 -0.31
C LYS A 61 -3.12 15.98 1.08
N THR A 62 -4.35 15.78 1.53
CA THR A 62 -4.66 15.06 2.76
C THR A 62 -4.37 13.56 2.59
N ILE A 63 -4.37 12.83 3.69
CA ILE A 63 -4.23 11.37 3.67
C ILE A 63 -5.37 10.72 2.89
N GLU A 64 -6.60 11.20 3.06
CA GLU A 64 -7.80 10.71 2.38
C GLU A 64 -7.75 10.99 0.88
N GLU A 65 -7.31 12.19 0.48
CA GLU A 65 -7.17 12.54 -0.93
C GLU A 65 -6.08 11.68 -1.61
N HIS A 66 -4.95 11.45 -0.93
CA HIS A 66 -3.95 10.51 -1.42
C HIS A 66 -4.48 9.07 -1.46
N ALA A 67 -5.36 8.69 -0.53
CA ALA A 67 -6.00 7.37 -0.57
C ALA A 67 -6.88 7.21 -1.80
N GLN A 68 -7.63 8.24 -2.21
CA GLN A 68 -8.42 8.20 -3.45
C GLN A 68 -7.54 8.07 -4.69
N GLU A 69 -6.41 8.80 -4.76
CA GLU A 69 -5.44 8.63 -5.85
C GLU A 69 -4.81 7.24 -5.85
N PHE A 70 -4.60 6.67 -4.67
CA PHE A 70 -4.05 5.33 -4.53
C PHE A 70 -5.05 4.26 -4.97
N LEU A 71 -6.35 4.45 -4.76
CA LEU A 71 -7.38 3.55 -5.28
C LEU A 71 -7.35 3.45 -6.81
N VAL A 72 -7.26 4.59 -7.51
CA VAL A 72 -7.11 4.60 -8.98
C VAL A 72 -5.89 3.79 -9.42
N PHE A 73 -4.77 3.95 -8.70
CA PHE A 73 -3.57 3.16 -8.97
C PHE A 73 -3.76 1.65 -8.69
N LEU A 74 -4.54 1.28 -7.68
CA LEU A 74 -4.88 -0.12 -7.41
C LEU A 74 -5.78 -0.72 -8.49
N ASP A 75 -6.69 0.08 -9.05
CA ASP A 75 -7.54 -0.34 -10.18
C ASP A 75 -6.68 -0.62 -11.42
N ASP A 76 -5.76 0.29 -11.76
CA ASP A 76 -4.80 0.09 -12.87
C ASP A 76 -3.97 -1.20 -12.68
N LEU A 77 -3.49 -1.45 -11.44
CA LEU A 77 -2.77 -2.68 -11.13
C LEU A 77 -3.65 -3.92 -11.21
N LYS A 78 -4.93 -3.82 -10.86
CA LYS A 78 -5.86 -4.94 -10.94
C LYS A 78 -6.14 -5.31 -12.39
N GLU A 79 -6.20 -4.34 -13.29
CA GLU A 79 -6.29 -4.61 -14.73
C GLU A 79 -5.02 -5.31 -15.26
N GLU A 80 -3.84 -4.92 -14.77
CA GLU A 80 -2.57 -5.56 -15.15
C GLU A 80 -2.39 -6.97 -14.56
N TYR A 81 -2.87 -7.18 -13.31
CA TYR A 81 -2.70 -8.43 -12.55
C TYR A 81 -4.06 -8.97 -12.05
N PRO A 82 -4.97 -9.42 -12.94
CA PRO A 82 -6.35 -9.72 -12.60
C PRO A 82 -6.53 -10.92 -11.67
N GLU A 83 -5.59 -11.85 -11.60
CA GLU A 83 -5.69 -13.04 -10.76
C GLU A 83 -4.85 -12.94 -9.48
N SER A 84 -4.25 -11.78 -9.19
CA SER A 84 -3.27 -11.63 -8.10
C SER A 84 -3.82 -10.89 -6.89
N SER A 85 -3.49 -11.38 -5.69
CA SER A 85 -3.61 -10.65 -4.43
C SER A 85 -2.39 -9.75 -4.21
N PHE A 86 -2.63 -8.58 -3.63
CA PHE A 86 -1.60 -7.56 -3.47
C PHE A 86 -0.99 -7.59 -2.07
N CYS A 87 0.33 -7.77 -1.98
CA CYS A 87 1.04 -7.53 -0.74
C CYS A 87 1.48 -6.05 -0.65
N TYR A 88 1.62 -5.54 0.57
CA TYR A 88 1.97 -4.15 0.81
C TYR A 88 3.17 -4.02 1.73
N ALA A 89 4.08 -3.10 1.39
CA ALA A 89 5.12 -2.62 2.29
C ALA A 89 4.99 -1.10 2.43
N THR A 90 4.84 -0.61 3.65
CA THR A 90 4.61 0.82 3.89
C THR A 90 5.57 1.39 4.92
N HIS A 91 5.83 2.69 4.80
CA HIS A 91 6.61 3.44 5.78
C HIS A 91 5.86 4.68 6.27
N SER A 92 5.75 4.83 7.59
CA SER A 92 5.20 6.01 8.27
C SER A 92 3.84 6.40 7.70
N MET A 93 3.70 7.62 7.15
CA MET A 93 2.44 8.11 6.55
C MET A 93 1.88 7.21 5.45
N GLY A 94 2.72 6.49 4.70
CA GLY A 94 2.24 5.58 3.65
C GLY A 94 1.34 4.48 4.19
N ALA A 95 1.50 4.09 5.45
CA ALA A 95 0.61 3.15 6.11
C ALA A 95 -0.79 3.75 6.35
N LEU A 96 -0.87 5.05 6.66
CA LEU A 96 -2.16 5.72 6.85
C LEU A 96 -2.90 5.84 5.53
N VAL A 97 -2.20 6.19 4.45
CA VAL A 97 -2.78 6.24 3.10
C VAL A 97 -3.29 4.87 2.68
N LEU A 98 -2.50 3.81 2.88
CA LEU A 98 -2.95 2.44 2.61
C LEU A 98 -4.22 2.10 3.40
N ARG A 99 -4.23 2.35 4.71
CA ARG A 99 -5.40 2.02 5.54
C ARG A 99 -6.64 2.82 5.14
N ALA A 100 -6.49 4.10 4.83
CA ALA A 100 -7.59 4.94 4.36
C ALA A 100 -8.15 4.42 3.03
N ALA A 101 -7.29 3.96 2.11
CA ALA A 101 -7.71 3.38 0.84
C ALA A 101 -8.43 2.04 1.05
N LEU A 102 -7.83 1.11 1.81
CA LEU A 102 -8.43 -0.22 2.04
C LEU A 102 -9.73 -0.19 2.85
N SER A 103 -9.98 0.89 3.60
CA SER A 103 -11.23 1.08 4.35
C SER A 103 -12.29 1.83 3.54
N SER A 104 -11.98 2.24 2.29
CA SER A 104 -12.91 2.90 1.39
C SER A 104 -13.83 1.89 0.72
N ASP A 105 -15.11 2.24 0.55
CA ASP A 105 -16.10 1.40 -0.14
C ASP A 105 -15.71 1.11 -1.59
N GLY A 106 -14.96 2.02 -2.23
CA GLY A 106 -14.47 1.86 -3.60
C GLY A 106 -13.22 1.00 -3.74
N CYS A 107 -12.72 0.36 -2.68
CA CYS A 107 -11.53 -0.46 -2.77
C CYS A 107 -11.83 -1.86 -3.33
N PRO A 108 -11.10 -2.32 -4.38
CA PRO A 108 -11.24 -3.67 -4.91
C PRO A 108 -11.03 -4.73 -3.83
N GLU A 109 -11.84 -5.78 -3.83
CA GLU A 109 -11.77 -6.82 -2.79
C GLU A 109 -10.41 -7.54 -2.79
N GLU A 110 -9.80 -7.72 -3.96
CA GLU A 110 -8.49 -8.36 -4.10
C GLU A 110 -7.34 -7.52 -3.52
N ALA A 111 -7.52 -6.20 -3.45
CA ALA A 111 -6.61 -5.33 -2.72
C ALA A 111 -6.74 -5.52 -1.19
N LYS A 112 -7.89 -6.01 -0.69
CA LYS A 112 -8.14 -6.25 0.74
C LYS A 112 -7.71 -7.65 1.20
N THR A 113 -7.68 -8.64 0.30
CA THR A 113 -7.37 -10.04 0.65
C THR A 113 -5.88 -10.31 0.88
N GLY A 114 -5.01 -9.38 0.48
CA GLY A 114 -3.56 -9.51 0.62
C GLY A 114 -3.01 -9.25 2.03
N LYS A 115 -1.68 -9.11 2.12
CA LYS A 115 -0.97 -8.91 3.40
C LYS A 115 -0.22 -7.59 3.40
N ALA A 116 -0.19 -6.89 4.53
CA ALA A 116 0.52 -5.62 4.66
C ALA A 116 1.55 -5.64 5.81
N VAL A 117 2.75 -5.11 5.53
CA VAL A 117 3.74 -4.75 6.54
C VAL A 117 3.71 -3.24 6.73
N LEU A 118 3.44 -2.80 7.95
CA LEU A 118 3.35 -1.39 8.33
C LEU A 118 4.56 -0.97 9.17
N ILE A 119 5.47 -0.18 8.60
CA ILE A 119 6.69 0.25 9.31
C ILE A 119 6.46 1.62 9.94
N ALA A 120 6.48 1.67 11.28
CA ALA A 120 6.29 2.88 12.08
C ALA A 120 5.04 3.73 11.72
N PRO A 121 3.84 3.12 11.57
CA PRO A 121 2.61 3.86 11.28
C PRO A 121 2.18 4.73 12.48
N PRO A 122 1.94 6.04 12.31
CA PRO A 122 1.40 6.87 13.39
C PRO A 122 -0.12 6.72 13.51
N ASN A 123 -0.64 5.48 13.65
CA ASN A 123 -2.08 5.18 13.65
C ASN A 123 -2.84 6.05 14.65
N ARG A 124 -2.39 6.12 15.92
CA ARG A 124 -3.02 6.95 16.97
C ARG A 124 -2.42 8.35 17.07
N GLY A 125 -1.93 8.87 15.94
CA GLY A 125 -1.14 10.10 15.91
C GLY A 125 0.24 9.93 16.57
N SER A 126 0.96 11.04 16.69
CA SER A 126 2.31 11.09 17.26
C SER A 126 2.40 12.11 18.38
N SER A 127 2.79 11.69 19.59
CA SER A 127 3.05 12.62 20.71
C SER A 127 4.18 13.59 20.35
N TYR A 128 5.22 13.10 19.68
CA TYR A 128 6.29 13.93 19.15
C TYR A 128 5.80 14.87 18.05
N GLY A 129 4.92 14.41 17.16
CA GLY A 129 4.24 15.26 16.17
C GLY A 129 3.48 16.42 16.83
N ARG A 130 2.71 16.14 17.89
CA ARG A 130 1.99 17.17 18.67
C ARG A 130 2.91 18.11 19.42
N PHE A 131 4.08 17.65 19.84
CA PHE A 131 5.10 18.53 20.41
C PHE A 131 5.66 19.48 19.34
N LEU A 132 6.01 18.94 18.16
CA LEU A 132 6.53 19.72 17.04
C LEU A 132 5.50 20.73 16.47
N SER A 133 4.21 20.43 16.56
CA SER A 133 3.14 21.34 16.13
C SER A 133 3.08 22.64 16.94
N LYS A 134 3.76 22.73 18.09
CA LYS A 134 3.88 23.98 18.86
C LYS A 134 4.75 25.03 18.18
N PHE A 135 5.59 24.63 17.22
CA PHE A 135 6.51 25.55 16.53
C PHE A 135 5.92 26.01 15.19
N ARG A 136 5.67 27.32 15.04
CA ARG A 136 5.07 27.90 13.82
C ARG A 136 5.79 27.51 12.53
N LYS A 137 7.13 27.61 12.51
CA LYS A 137 7.96 27.25 11.35
C LYS A 137 7.79 25.79 10.92
N ILE A 138 7.56 24.87 11.87
CA ILE A 138 7.35 23.46 11.56
C ILE A 138 6.00 23.26 10.87
N ASN A 139 4.94 23.93 11.33
CA ASN A 139 3.63 23.85 10.68
C ASN A 139 3.66 24.46 9.28
N GLU A 140 4.37 25.57 9.08
CA GLU A 140 4.57 26.16 7.75
C GLU A 140 5.30 25.20 6.80
N LEU A 141 6.37 24.53 7.28
CA LEU A 141 7.13 23.55 6.49
C LEU A 141 6.32 22.27 6.19
N ALA A 142 5.57 21.78 7.17
CA ALA A 142 4.71 20.62 7.03
C ALA A 142 3.53 20.89 6.08
N GLY A 143 3.10 22.15 5.99
CA GLY A 143 2.00 22.57 5.13
C GLY A 143 0.62 22.19 5.70
N PRO A 144 -0.46 22.64 5.04
CA PRO A 144 -1.81 22.60 5.58
C PRO A 144 -2.49 21.22 5.55
N ASN A 145 -1.93 20.27 4.80
CA ASN A 145 -2.58 19.01 4.44
C ASN A 145 -2.12 17.83 5.31
N ALA A 146 -1.64 16.74 4.69
CA ALA A 146 -1.16 15.56 5.41
C ALA A 146 -0.09 15.89 6.47
N GLY A 147 0.74 16.90 6.25
CA GLY A 147 1.70 17.39 7.25
C GLY A 147 1.02 17.88 8.53
N LYS A 148 -0.04 18.70 8.41
CA LYS A 148 -0.85 19.12 9.56
C LYS A 148 -1.55 17.94 10.23
N GLN A 149 -2.14 17.03 9.44
CA GLN A 149 -2.81 15.83 9.96
C GLN A 149 -1.82 14.97 10.79
N LEU A 150 -0.61 14.72 10.28
CA LEU A 150 0.41 13.94 11.00
C LEU A 150 0.86 14.56 12.31
N LEU A 151 0.92 15.89 12.37
CA LEU A 151 1.35 16.62 13.54
C LEU A 151 0.26 16.67 14.62
N GLN A 152 -1.01 16.66 14.24
CA GLN A 152 -2.09 17.07 15.14
C GLN A 152 -3.15 15.98 15.37
N PHE A 153 -3.35 15.06 14.44
CA PHE A 153 -4.53 14.19 14.41
C PHE A 153 -4.21 12.76 14.85
N CYS A 154 -5.27 12.05 15.24
CA CYS A 154 -5.28 10.60 15.39
C CYS A 154 -6.06 10.01 14.22
N PHE A 155 -5.73 8.77 13.82
CA PHE A 155 -6.30 8.14 12.64
C PHE A 155 -6.95 6.80 13.00
N GLU A 156 -8.23 6.68 12.67
CA GLU A 156 -9.03 5.49 12.92
C GLU A 156 -9.60 4.96 11.60
N TYR A 157 -8.70 4.46 10.76
CA TYR A 157 -9.07 3.68 9.57
C TYR A 157 -9.07 2.22 9.97
N TYR A 158 -10.20 1.73 10.48
CA TYR A 158 -10.38 0.32 10.77
C TYR A 158 -10.71 -0.40 9.46
N SER A 159 -9.86 -1.33 9.06
CA SER A 159 -10.23 -2.33 8.06
C SER A 159 -11.30 -3.20 8.74
N SER A 160 -12.56 -3.01 8.35
CA SER A 160 -13.65 -3.91 8.69
C SER A 160 -13.23 -5.30 8.23
N ARG A 161 -12.97 -6.18 9.20
CA ARG A 161 -12.76 -7.61 8.93
C ARG A 161 -14.07 -8.25 8.54
#